data_AF-A0A3A0DYL8-F1
#
_entry.id   AF-A0A3A0DYL8-F1
#
_cell.length_a   1.000
_cell.length_b   1.000
_cell.length_c   1.000
_cell.angle_alpha   90.00
_cell.angle_beta   90.00
_cell.angle_gamma   90.00
#
_symmetry.space_group_name_H-M   'P 1'
#
loop_
_entity.id
_entity.type
_entity.pdbx_description
1 polymer ?
#
loop_
_entity_poly.entity_id
_entity_poly.type
_entity_poly.pdbx_seq_one_letter_code
_entity_poly.pdbx_strand_id
1 'polypeptide(L)'
;MDAALATLAASLKEQANYRDLFTVRQMQVRHKLGLPIIDIGQTRDLADPLRTQLEDEYIVACREVGLLLLAEGKLREAWMYLQISGDKAAVRERLAAIEPTDENRNEIIELALYEGVWPRRGLELILASHGICNTITTLDGMLPNLSREEHSEAAGLLVRNLHANLLENVRADIERQQGKPPAETTLAELLADRDWLLAGGNYHIDTSHLSSVVRFARMSDDVETLRLAVDLTEYGQRLHTQFQFAAEEPFADYYPSHGLFLGALLAQAEHSLTAEGPARADVIDRAIPFFRERAERTDIQASGTAAIEFYISLLARLKRFDLAMDELNHLIPAGQPTMGIAPHLWELAERSGNYAKMAEICQGRGDLVGYTGAMAAASLTAK
;
A
#
# COMPACT_ATOMS: atom_id res chain seq x y z
N MET A 1 45.44 -11.93 18.07
CA MET A 1 44.96 -11.13 16.93
C MET A 1 43.64 -10.45 17.28
N ASP A 2 42.68 -11.17 17.87
CA ASP A 2 41.38 -10.63 18.32
C ASP A 2 41.47 -9.33 19.11
N ALA A 3 42.32 -9.28 20.15
CA ALA A 3 42.47 -8.08 20.97
C ALA A 3 42.94 -6.85 20.15
N ALA A 4 43.86 -7.05 19.21
CA ALA A 4 44.38 -5.97 18.36
C ALA A 4 43.31 -5.45 17.39
N LEU A 5 42.55 -6.35 16.76
CA LEU A 5 41.43 -5.98 15.89
C LEU A 5 40.30 -5.30 16.67
N ALA A 6 40.02 -5.75 17.90
CA ALA A 6 39.03 -5.12 18.77
C ALA A 6 39.42 -3.70 19.17
N THR A 7 40.68 -3.47 19.56
CA THR A 7 41.19 -2.12 19.86
C THR A 7 41.13 -1.21 18.64
N LEU A 8 41.51 -1.72 17.46
CA LEU A 8 41.44 -0.94 16.21
C LEU A 8 40.00 -0.58 15.86
N ALA A 9 39.06 -1.52 15.96
CA ALA A 9 37.65 -1.27 15.69
C ALA A 9 37.07 -0.21 16.64
N ALA A 10 37.40 -0.26 17.93
CA ALA A 10 36.97 0.75 18.90
C ALA A 10 37.50 2.14 18.53
N SER A 11 38.78 2.24 18.18
CA SER A 11 39.39 3.52 17.79
C SER A 11 38.80 4.08 16.50
N LEU A 12 38.55 3.25 15.48
CA LEU A 12 37.92 3.69 14.23
C LEU A 12 36.47 4.15 14.43
N LYS A 13 35.75 3.49 15.34
CA LYS A 13 34.39 3.90 15.72
C LYS A 13 34.38 5.25 16.42
N GLU A 14 35.31 5.51 17.34
CA GLU A 14 35.47 6.82 18.00
C GLU A 14 35.86 7.92 17.02
N GLN A 15 36.61 7.59 15.97
CA GLN A 15 37.01 8.53 14.91
C GLN A 15 35.95 8.72 13.82
N ALA A 16 34.77 8.08 13.94
CA ALA A 16 33.73 8.04 12.91
C ALA A 16 34.22 7.55 11.52
N ASN A 17 35.30 6.77 11.48
CA ASN A 17 35.83 6.19 10.24
C ASN A 17 35.16 4.84 9.96
N TYR A 18 33.91 4.90 9.54
CA TYR A 18 33.06 3.70 9.43
C TYR A 18 33.40 2.78 8.26
N ARG A 19 33.98 3.32 7.18
CA ARG A 19 34.46 2.50 6.05
C ARG A 19 35.58 1.56 6.49
N ASP A 20 36.54 2.10 7.23
CA ASP A 20 37.66 1.30 7.71
C ASP A 20 37.21 0.40 8.87
N LEU A 21 36.24 0.85 9.69
CA LEU A 21 35.58 -0.01 10.70
C LEU A 21 34.95 -1.25 10.05
N PHE A 22 34.21 -1.09 8.95
CA PHE A 22 33.62 -2.20 8.21
C PHE A 22 34.70 -3.21 7.77
N THR A 23 35.80 -2.70 7.22
CA THR A 23 36.95 -3.53 6.81
C THR A 23 37.51 -4.33 7.99
N VAL A 24 37.64 -3.71 9.16
CA VAL A 24 38.10 -4.40 10.38
C VAL A 24 37.08 -5.43 10.87
N ARG A 25 35.77 -5.17 10.75
CA ARG A 25 34.74 -6.19 11.05
C ARG A 25 34.86 -7.40 10.14
N GLN A 26 35.07 -7.20 8.84
CA GLN A 26 35.32 -8.30 7.91
C GLN A 26 36.55 -9.12 8.32
N MET A 27 37.64 -8.46 8.71
CA MET A 27 38.85 -9.11 9.24
C MET A 27 38.57 -9.96 10.48
N GLN A 28 37.76 -9.45 11.42
CA GLN A 28 37.36 -10.17 12.65
C GLN A 28 36.53 -11.42 12.33
N VAL A 29 35.53 -11.30 11.46
CA VAL A 29 34.69 -12.42 11.05
C VAL A 29 35.53 -13.51 10.38
N ARG A 30 36.41 -13.12 9.44
CA ARG A 30 37.30 -14.08 8.75
C ARG A 30 38.21 -14.80 9.74
N HIS A 31 38.79 -14.07 10.69
CA HIS A 31 39.65 -14.67 11.71
C HIS A 31 38.87 -15.67 12.59
N LYS A 32 37.66 -15.32 13.03
CA LYS A 32 36.75 -16.20 13.79
C LYS A 32 36.42 -17.49 13.04
N LEU A 33 36.28 -17.41 11.72
CA LEU A 33 36.01 -18.54 10.83
C LEU A 33 37.27 -19.30 10.37
N GLY A 34 38.45 -18.95 10.88
CA GLY A 34 39.73 -19.60 10.52
C GLY A 34 40.21 -19.28 9.10
N LEU A 35 39.67 -18.24 8.46
CA LEU A 35 40.03 -17.80 7.11
C LEU A 35 41.20 -16.81 7.14
N PRO A 36 41.94 -16.66 6.02
CA PRO A 36 42.92 -15.59 5.87
C PRO A 36 42.28 -14.22 6.11
N ILE A 37 42.87 -13.41 7.00
CA ILE A 37 42.30 -12.13 7.46
C ILE A 37 42.08 -11.15 6.30
N ILE A 38 43.01 -11.13 5.34
CA ILE A 38 42.91 -10.33 4.12
C ILE A 38 42.36 -11.22 3.02
N ASP A 39 41.26 -10.79 2.39
CA ASP A 39 40.75 -11.46 1.20
C ASP A 39 41.54 -11.04 -0.04
N ILE A 40 42.13 -12.02 -0.71
CA ILE A 40 42.84 -11.87 -1.98
C ILE A 40 42.06 -12.49 -3.15
N GLY A 41 40.74 -12.66 -2.99
CA GLY A 41 39.83 -13.19 -4.02
C GLY A 41 39.34 -14.61 -3.78
N GLN A 42 39.50 -15.17 -2.58
CA GLN A 42 39.17 -16.58 -2.28
C GLN A 42 37.75 -16.78 -1.74
N THR A 43 37.03 -15.70 -1.42
CA THR A 43 35.68 -15.79 -0.84
C THR A 43 34.67 -16.49 -1.74
N ARG A 44 34.80 -16.37 -3.07
CA ARG A 44 33.90 -17.02 -4.05
C ARG A 44 34.12 -18.52 -4.20
N ASP A 45 35.23 -19.03 -3.69
CA ASP A 45 35.61 -20.45 -3.78
C ASP A 45 35.28 -21.24 -2.50
N LEU A 46 34.74 -20.56 -1.47
CA LEU A 46 34.34 -21.20 -0.22
C LEU A 46 33.12 -22.10 -0.44
N ALA A 47 33.16 -23.33 0.06
CA ALA A 47 32.01 -24.22 0.05
C ALA A 47 31.01 -23.88 1.16
N ASP A 48 29.73 -24.21 0.95
CA ASP A 48 28.73 -24.21 2.01
C ASP A 48 29.05 -25.31 3.04
N PRO A 49 28.83 -25.09 4.35
CA PRO A 49 28.09 -23.97 4.96
C PRO A 49 28.94 -22.74 5.31
N LEU A 50 30.26 -22.78 5.08
CA LEU A 50 31.18 -21.73 5.55
C LEU A 50 30.98 -20.40 4.83
N ARG A 51 30.63 -20.44 3.53
CA ARG A 51 30.27 -19.25 2.75
C ARG A 51 29.06 -18.54 3.34
N THR A 52 27.97 -19.25 3.59
CA THR A 52 26.76 -18.69 4.19
C THR A 52 27.05 -18.05 5.55
N GLN A 53 27.82 -18.72 6.42
CA GLN A 53 28.20 -18.16 7.72
C GLN A 53 28.99 -16.85 7.61
N LEU A 54 29.90 -16.76 6.63
CA LEU A 54 30.65 -15.53 6.36
C LEU A 54 29.74 -14.40 5.87
N GLU A 55 28.83 -14.70 4.95
CA GLU A 55 27.87 -13.73 4.40
C GLU A 55 26.91 -13.21 5.47
N ASP A 56 26.37 -14.09 6.33
CA ASP A 56 25.49 -13.72 7.44
C ASP A 56 26.20 -12.78 8.43
N GLU A 57 27.44 -13.08 8.80
CA GLU A 57 28.23 -12.23 9.72
C GLU A 57 28.64 -10.89 9.05
N TYR A 58 28.85 -10.88 7.73
CA TYR A 58 29.06 -9.62 6.99
C TYR A 58 27.79 -8.76 6.96
N ILE A 59 26.61 -9.35 6.85
CA ILE A 59 25.33 -8.63 6.97
C ILE A 59 25.22 -7.95 8.35
N VAL A 60 25.65 -8.63 9.42
CA VAL A 60 25.69 -8.04 10.77
C VAL A 60 26.65 -6.83 10.82
N ALA A 61 27.83 -6.93 10.20
CA ALA A 61 28.77 -5.83 10.12
C ALA A 61 28.23 -4.64 9.29
N CYS A 62 27.58 -4.90 8.16
CA CYS A 62 26.88 -3.88 7.36
C CYS A 62 25.82 -3.17 8.18
N ARG A 63 25.03 -3.92 8.95
CA ARG A 63 24.00 -3.36 9.83
C ARG A 63 24.59 -2.45 10.91
N GLU A 64 25.68 -2.85 11.58
CA GLU A 64 26.35 -2.00 12.58
C GLU A 64 26.80 -0.67 11.95
N VAL A 65 27.55 -0.74 10.85
CA VAL A 65 28.12 0.44 10.19
C VAL A 65 27.05 1.36 9.64
N GLY A 66 26.03 0.79 8.99
CA GLY A 66 24.88 1.54 8.48
C GLY A 66 24.12 2.28 9.59
N LEU A 67 23.87 1.64 10.73
CA LEU A 67 23.19 2.30 11.86
C LEU A 67 24.02 3.44 12.48
N LEU A 68 25.35 3.30 12.52
CA LEU A 68 26.24 4.37 12.98
C LEU A 68 26.22 5.57 12.01
N LEU A 69 26.26 5.30 10.69
CA LEU A 69 26.14 6.34 9.66
C LEU A 69 24.78 7.06 9.73
N LEU A 70 23.68 6.32 9.94
CA LEU A 70 22.36 6.93 10.15
C LEU A 70 22.33 7.83 11.39
N ALA A 71 22.99 7.43 12.47
CA ALA A 71 23.05 8.25 13.69
C ALA A 71 23.79 9.59 13.49
N GLU A 72 24.68 9.66 12.50
CA GLU A 72 25.35 10.91 12.09
C GLU A 72 24.61 11.69 10.99
N GLY A 73 23.43 11.22 10.56
CA GLY A 73 22.67 11.85 9.49
C GLY A 73 23.23 11.61 8.08
N LYS A 74 24.19 10.69 7.90
CA LYS A 74 24.76 10.32 6.59
C LYS A 74 23.85 9.31 5.88
N LEU A 75 22.67 9.76 5.45
CA LEU A 75 21.59 8.90 4.95
C LEU A 75 22.00 8.02 3.77
N ARG A 76 22.56 8.62 2.71
CA ARG A 76 22.97 7.89 1.51
C ARG A 76 24.07 6.87 1.77
N GLU A 77 25.10 7.28 2.52
CA GLU A 77 26.20 6.38 2.89
C GLU A 77 25.70 5.23 3.76
N ALA A 78 24.78 5.50 4.68
CA ALA A 78 24.19 4.46 5.50
C ALA A 78 23.40 3.44 4.67
N TRP A 79 22.62 3.92 3.70
CA TRP A 79 21.83 3.04 2.83
C TRP A 79 22.71 2.08 2.01
N MET A 80 23.92 2.51 1.62
CA MET A 80 24.88 1.63 0.94
C MET A 80 25.13 0.31 1.69
N TYR A 81 25.12 0.34 3.02
CA TYR A 81 25.29 -0.84 3.88
C TYR A 81 23.95 -1.48 4.28
N LEU A 82 22.93 -0.69 4.59
CA LEU A 82 21.65 -1.19 5.11
C LEU A 82 20.76 -1.85 4.05
N GLN A 83 20.92 -1.49 2.77
CA GLN A 83 20.23 -2.20 1.68
C GLN A 83 20.59 -3.69 1.65
N ILE A 84 21.81 -4.05 2.06
CA ILE A 84 22.30 -5.44 2.06
C ILE A 84 21.62 -6.24 3.18
N SER A 85 21.37 -5.61 4.34
CA SER A 85 20.66 -6.28 5.44
C SER A 85 19.15 -6.34 5.24
N GLY A 86 18.59 -5.52 4.34
CA GLY A 86 17.15 -5.44 4.09
C GLY A 86 16.34 -4.93 5.29
N ASP A 87 16.99 -4.41 6.34
CA ASP A 87 16.35 -3.98 7.60
C ASP A 87 15.71 -2.58 7.45
N LYS A 88 14.66 -2.52 6.61
CA LYS A 88 13.89 -1.30 6.37
C LYS A 88 13.25 -0.75 7.65
N ALA A 89 12.91 -1.62 8.61
CA ALA A 89 12.28 -1.21 9.87
C ALA A 89 13.22 -0.34 10.71
N ALA A 90 14.48 -0.74 10.88
CA ALA A 90 15.46 0.06 11.62
C ALA A 90 15.76 1.40 10.92
N VAL A 91 15.79 1.42 9.58
CA VAL A 91 15.95 2.67 8.82
C VAL A 91 14.74 3.59 9.01
N ARG A 92 13.52 3.04 8.95
CA ARG A 92 12.27 3.79 9.17
C ARG A 92 12.23 4.44 10.56
N GLU A 93 12.61 3.70 11.60
CA GLU A 93 12.69 4.23 12.98
C GLU A 93 13.65 5.42 13.07
N ARG A 94 14.81 5.34 12.42
CA ARG A 94 15.78 6.44 12.38
C ARG A 94 15.30 7.62 11.58
N LEU A 95 14.69 7.39 10.41
CA LEU A 95 14.11 8.45 9.59
C LEU A 95 13.00 9.20 10.32
N ALA A 96 12.24 8.53 11.20
CA ALA A 96 11.21 9.19 12.00
C ALA A 96 11.77 10.22 13.00
N ALA A 97 13.04 10.09 13.40
CA ALA A 97 13.71 11.01 14.32
C ALA A 97 14.41 12.20 13.60
N ILE A 98 14.47 12.18 12.27
CA ILE A 98 15.17 13.20 11.47
C ILE A 98 14.13 14.22 10.99
N GLU A 99 14.32 15.48 11.40
CA GLU A 99 13.49 16.57 10.92
C GLU A 99 13.87 16.91 9.46
N PRO A 100 12.91 16.97 8.53
CA PRO A 100 13.17 17.39 7.16
C PRO A 100 13.52 18.88 7.08
N THR A 101 14.68 19.19 6.52
CA THR A 101 15.15 20.55 6.18
C THR A 101 15.25 20.70 4.66
N ASP A 102 15.50 21.90 4.15
CA ASP A 102 15.69 22.10 2.70
C ASP A 102 16.93 21.35 2.17
N GLU A 103 17.95 21.16 3.00
CA GLU A 103 19.19 20.48 2.64
C GLU A 103 19.04 18.95 2.60
N ASN A 104 18.31 18.34 3.55
CA ASN A 104 18.25 16.88 3.68
C ASN A 104 16.99 16.25 3.06
N ARG A 105 15.97 17.05 2.70
CA ARG A 105 14.66 16.55 2.25
C ARG A 105 14.74 15.64 1.04
N ASN A 106 15.57 15.98 0.06
CA ASN A 106 15.72 15.15 -1.14
C ASN A 106 16.33 13.78 -0.82
N GLU A 107 17.26 13.71 0.13
CA GLU A 107 17.85 12.45 0.57
C GLU A 107 16.84 11.60 1.35
N ILE A 108 16.00 12.25 2.17
CA ILE A 108 14.90 11.57 2.87
C ILE A 108 13.87 11.04 1.86
N ILE A 109 13.49 11.83 0.85
CA ILE A 109 12.56 11.38 -0.20
C ILE A 109 13.16 10.20 -0.97
N GLU A 110 14.43 10.27 -1.34
CA GLU A 110 15.13 9.19 -2.05
C GLU A 110 15.05 7.87 -1.28
N LEU A 111 15.43 7.90 0.00
CA LEU A 111 15.44 6.72 0.85
C LEU A 111 14.03 6.24 1.23
N ALA A 112 13.13 7.16 1.60
CA ALA A 112 11.78 6.80 2.03
C ALA A 112 10.93 6.27 0.86
N LEU A 113 11.00 6.93 -0.29
CA LEU A 113 10.12 6.67 -1.42
C LEU A 113 10.75 5.76 -2.46
N TYR A 114 11.85 6.17 -3.08
CA TYR A 114 12.41 5.49 -4.24
C TYR A 114 13.10 4.17 -3.86
N GLU A 115 13.74 4.12 -2.70
CA GLU A 115 14.26 2.87 -2.11
C GLU A 115 13.17 2.06 -1.37
N GLY A 116 11.97 2.62 -1.23
CA GLY A 116 10.80 1.96 -0.65
C GLY A 116 10.94 1.59 0.82
N VAL A 117 11.63 2.41 1.62
CA VAL A 117 11.75 2.21 3.07
C VAL A 117 10.49 2.64 3.82
N TRP A 118 9.92 3.77 3.40
CA TRP A 118 8.71 4.34 4.01
C TRP A 118 7.93 5.19 2.99
N PRO A 119 7.26 4.56 2.00
CA PRO A 119 6.66 5.29 0.88
C PRO A 119 5.71 6.41 1.29
N ARG A 120 4.86 6.17 2.30
CA ARG A 120 3.96 7.19 2.84
C ARG A 120 4.69 8.47 3.25
N ARG A 121 5.81 8.37 3.98
CA ARG A 121 6.57 9.53 4.44
C ARG A 121 7.21 10.27 3.29
N GLY A 122 7.71 9.55 2.29
CA GLY A 122 8.23 10.16 1.07
C GLY A 122 7.16 10.97 0.33
N LEU A 123 5.95 10.42 0.19
CA LEU A 123 4.81 11.13 -0.42
C LEU A 123 4.35 12.33 0.42
N GLU A 124 4.37 12.25 1.75
CA GLU A 124 4.10 13.40 2.63
C GLU A 124 5.05 14.57 2.34
N LEU A 125 6.33 14.28 2.15
CA LEU A 125 7.34 15.30 1.83
C LEU A 125 7.16 15.87 0.42
N ILE A 126 6.83 15.04 -0.56
CA ILE A 126 6.51 15.51 -1.92
C ILE A 126 5.27 16.39 -1.89
N LEU A 127 4.21 15.99 -1.19
CA LEU A 127 2.98 16.77 -1.06
C LEU A 127 3.24 18.15 -0.45
N ALA A 128 4.07 18.20 0.60
CA ALA A 128 4.43 19.46 1.26
C ALA A 128 5.31 20.38 0.41
N SER A 129 6.09 19.86 -0.53
CA SER A 129 7.08 20.64 -1.30
C SER A 129 6.69 20.92 -2.76
N HIS A 130 6.04 19.96 -3.43
CA HIS A 130 5.71 19.99 -4.85
C HIS A 130 4.19 19.96 -5.12
N GLY A 131 3.38 19.83 -4.07
CA GLY A 131 1.92 19.85 -4.16
C GLY A 131 1.30 18.53 -4.61
N ILE A 132 -0.04 18.53 -4.67
CA ILE A 132 -0.84 17.32 -4.87
C ILE A 132 -0.70 16.73 -6.29
N CYS A 133 -0.59 17.56 -7.33
CA CYS A 133 -0.47 17.08 -8.72
C CYS A 133 0.79 16.22 -8.91
N ASN A 134 1.93 16.68 -8.41
CA ASN A 134 3.18 15.92 -8.45
C ASN A 134 3.07 14.64 -7.63
N THR A 135 2.46 14.72 -6.44
CA THR A 135 2.27 13.56 -5.56
C THR A 135 1.39 12.48 -6.20
N ILE A 136 0.30 12.89 -6.89
CA ILE A 136 -0.56 11.98 -7.66
C ILE A 136 0.24 11.28 -8.75
N THR A 137 1.00 12.05 -9.53
CA THR A 137 1.81 11.53 -10.63
C THR A 137 2.86 10.54 -10.13
N THR A 138 3.52 10.88 -9.03
CA THR A 138 4.51 10.00 -8.39
C THR A 138 3.87 8.72 -7.86
N LEU A 139 2.75 8.81 -7.14
CA LEU A 139 2.06 7.62 -6.62
C LEU A 139 1.61 6.70 -7.76
N ASP A 140 1.05 7.26 -8.84
CA ASP A 140 0.55 6.47 -9.96
C ASP A 140 1.66 5.63 -10.62
N GLY A 141 2.84 6.22 -10.82
CA GLY A 141 4.00 5.50 -11.37
C GLY A 141 4.59 4.44 -10.43
N MET A 142 4.30 4.52 -9.12
CA MET A 142 4.81 3.60 -8.12
C MET A 142 3.84 2.46 -7.79
N LEU A 143 2.57 2.54 -8.19
CA LEU A 143 1.56 1.55 -7.81
C LEU A 143 1.98 0.08 -8.04
N PRO A 144 2.64 -0.30 -9.16
CA PRO A 144 3.03 -1.69 -9.36
C PRO A 144 4.02 -2.24 -8.33
N ASN A 145 4.75 -1.37 -7.64
CA ASN A 145 5.83 -1.73 -6.72
C ASN A 145 5.44 -1.62 -5.24
N LEU A 146 4.26 -1.08 -4.92
CA LEU A 146 3.81 -0.92 -3.55
C LEU A 146 2.99 -2.14 -3.11
N SER A 147 3.19 -2.55 -1.87
CA SER A 147 2.28 -3.49 -1.21
C SER A 147 0.88 -2.88 -1.05
N ARG A 148 -0.12 -3.73 -0.81
CA ARG A 148 -1.49 -3.28 -0.54
C ARG A 148 -1.57 -2.33 0.66
N GLU A 149 -0.81 -2.60 1.70
CA GLU A 149 -0.77 -1.76 2.90
C GLU A 149 -0.20 -0.37 2.59
N GLU A 150 0.93 -0.30 1.87
CA GLU A 150 1.53 0.95 1.43
C GLU A 150 0.61 1.74 0.49
N HIS A 151 -0.12 1.06 -0.39
CA HIS A 151 -1.18 1.67 -1.20
C HIS A 151 -2.27 2.31 -0.35
N SER A 152 -2.80 1.58 0.64
CA SER A 152 -3.83 2.08 1.54
C SER A 152 -3.36 3.31 2.31
N GLU A 153 -2.12 3.27 2.84
CA GLU A 153 -1.51 4.40 3.55
C GLU A 153 -1.33 5.64 2.65
N ALA A 154 -0.80 5.44 1.45
CA ALA A 154 -0.56 6.50 0.46
C ALA A 154 -1.88 7.12 -0.05
N ALA A 155 -2.89 6.29 -0.33
CA ALA A 155 -4.22 6.75 -0.71
C ALA A 155 -4.84 7.60 0.41
N GLY A 156 -4.73 7.14 1.67
CA GLY A 156 -5.26 7.87 2.82
C GLY A 156 -4.66 9.27 2.99
N LEU A 157 -3.36 9.44 2.71
CA LEU A 157 -2.72 10.76 2.72
C LEU A 157 -3.40 11.71 1.72
N LEU A 158 -3.57 11.27 0.47
CA LEU A 158 -4.13 12.10 -0.59
C LEU A 158 -5.63 12.36 -0.39
N VAL A 159 -6.39 11.36 0.06
CA VAL A 159 -7.82 11.51 0.39
C VAL A 159 -8.02 12.56 1.47
N ARG A 160 -7.28 12.47 2.59
CA ARG A 160 -7.37 13.45 3.68
C ARG A 160 -7.01 14.86 3.23
N ASN A 161 -5.93 15.00 2.48
CA ASN A 161 -5.50 16.31 1.98
C ASN A 161 -6.54 16.91 1.01
N LEU A 162 -6.98 16.14 0.02
CA LEU A 162 -7.94 16.62 -0.97
C LEU A 162 -9.30 16.96 -0.35
N HIS A 163 -9.79 16.11 0.56
CA HIS A 163 -11.05 16.36 1.26
C HIS A 163 -10.98 17.63 2.12
N ALA A 164 -9.88 17.83 2.87
CA ALA A 164 -9.69 19.05 3.65
C ALA A 164 -9.68 20.31 2.77
N ASN A 165 -8.94 20.28 1.65
CA ASN A 165 -8.91 21.39 0.69
C ASN A 165 -10.30 21.66 0.08
N LEU A 166 -11.04 20.61 -0.27
CA LEU A 166 -12.40 20.74 -0.79
C LEU A 166 -13.32 21.40 0.22
N LEU A 167 -13.28 20.94 1.48
CA LEU A 167 -14.10 21.47 2.55
C LEU A 167 -13.80 22.95 2.78
N GLU A 168 -12.51 23.33 2.83
CA GLU A 168 -12.08 24.72 2.98
C GLU A 168 -12.57 25.59 1.81
N ASN A 169 -12.38 25.14 0.57
CA ASN A 169 -12.80 25.88 -0.62
C ASN A 169 -14.31 26.08 -0.70
N VAL A 170 -15.10 25.06 -0.36
CA VAL A 170 -16.57 25.16 -0.31
C VAL A 170 -17.00 26.14 0.80
N ARG A 171 -16.41 26.05 1.98
CA ARG A 171 -16.70 26.98 3.09
C ARG A 171 -16.37 28.43 2.70
N ALA A 172 -15.23 28.65 2.06
CA ALA A 172 -14.80 29.96 1.60
C ALA A 172 -15.74 30.53 0.52
N ASP A 173 -16.26 29.71 -0.40
CA ASP A 173 -17.24 30.17 -1.39
C ASP A 173 -18.59 30.51 -0.75
N ILE A 174 -19.05 29.69 0.20
CA ILE A 174 -20.26 29.98 0.97
C ILE A 174 -20.11 31.31 1.73
N GLU A 175 -18.99 31.51 2.41
CA GLU A 175 -18.73 32.76 3.15
C GLU A 175 -18.70 33.97 2.22
N ARG A 176 -18.06 33.86 1.07
CA ARG A 176 -18.01 34.93 0.06
C ARG A 176 -19.40 35.29 -0.47
N GLN A 177 -20.27 34.30 -0.70
CA GLN A 177 -21.59 34.53 -1.29
C GLN A 177 -22.66 34.93 -0.27
N GLN A 178 -22.57 34.40 0.96
CA GLN A 178 -23.55 34.64 2.03
C GLN A 178 -23.09 35.70 3.04
N GLY A 179 -21.84 36.15 2.98
CA GLY A 179 -21.25 37.15 3.88
C GLY A 179 -21.01 36.67 5.31
N LYS A 180 -21.18 35.37 5.58
CA LYS A 180 -20.93 34.74 6.89
C LYS A 180 -20.41 33.32 6.71
N PRO A 181 -19.51 32.84 7.58
CA PRO A 181 -19.06 31.46 7.53
C PRO A 181 -20.21 30.49 7.83
N PRO A 182 -20.27 29.34 7.14
CA PRO A 182 -21.28 28.31 7.42
C PRO A 182 -21.04 27.68 8.81
N ALA A 183 -22.15 27.31 9.46
CA ALA A 183 -22.13 26.65 10.76
C ALA A 183 -21.96 25.13 10.64
N GLU A 184 -22.40 24.59 9.49
CA GLU A 184 -22.27 23.20 9.10
C GLU A 184 -20.80 22.79 9.00
N THR A 185 -20.49 21.56 9.36
CA THR A 185 -19.10 21.07 9.44
C THR A 185 -18.78 19.99 8.42
N THR A 186 -19.81 19.36 7.84
CA THR A 186 -19.64 18.28 6.86
C THR A 186 -19.93 18.76 5.44
N LEU A 187 -19.31 18.11 4.46
CA LEU A 187 -19.52 18.44 3.06
C LEU A 187 -20.98 18.20 2.63
N ALA A 188 -21.59 17.11 3.11
CA ALA A 188 -22.99 16.79 2.84
C ALA A 188 -23.95 17.91 3.30
N GLU A 189 -23.79 18.40 4.53
CA GLU A 189 -24.59 19.50 5.08
C GLU A 189 -24.35 20.82 4.33
N LEU A 190 -23.09 21.12 3.98
CA LEU A 190 -22.76 22.33 3.22
C LEU A 190 -23.44 22.35 1.86
N LEU A 191 -23.58 21.18 1.21
CA LEU A 191 -24.16 21.07 -0.13
C LEU A 191 -25.69 20.82 -0.15
N ALA A 192 -26.31 20.42 0.96
CA ALA A 192 -27.69 19.95 1.00
C ALA A 192 -28.72 20.91 0.38
N ASP A 193 -28.63 22.20 0.73
CA ASP A 193 -29.57 23.25 0.28
C ASP A 193 -28.89 24.31 -0.59
N ARG A 194 -27.75 23.97 -1.21
CA ARG A 194 -26.87 24.92 -1.92
C ARG A 194 -26.48 24.46 -3.31
N ASP A 195 -27.46 24.02 -4.11
CA ASP A 195 -27.26 23.59 -5.50
C ASP A 195 -26.51 24.62 -6.37
N TRP A 196 -26.65 25.90 -6.03
CA TRP A 196 -25.95 27.00 -6.70
C TRP A 196 -24.42 26.90 -6.62
N LEU A 197 -23.85 26.19 -5.63
CA LEU A 197 -22.40 25.98 -5.51
C LEU A 197 -21.82 25.27 -6.72
N LEU A 198 -22.59 24.41 -7.37
CA LEU A 198 -22.16 23.59 -8.52
C LEU A 198 -22.87 24.00 -9.83
N ALA A 199 -23.73 25.02 -9.76
CA ALA A 199 -24.44 25.53 -10.92
C ALA A 199 -23.47 26.10 -11.97
N GLY A 200 -23.83 25.96 -13.24
CA GLY A 200 -23.02 26.48 -14.35
C GLY A 200 -21.68 25.78 -14.56
N GLY A 201 -21.47 24.59 -13.97
CA GLY A 201 -20.21 23.87 -14.06
C GLY A 201 -19.13 24.40 -13.11
N ASN A 202 -19.52 25.09 -12.05
CA ASN A 202 -18.60 25.50 -11.00
C ASN A 202 -18.03 24.28 -10.25
N TYR A 203 -16.78 24.39 -9.79
CA TYR A 203 -16.10 23.36 -9.02
C TYR A 203 -15.09 24.01 -8.07
N HIS A 204 -14.83 23.35 -6.94
CA HIS A 204 -14.02 23.86 -5.84
C HIS A 204 -12.63 23.20 -5.74
N ILE A 205 -12.38 22.17 -6.54
CA ILE A 205 -11.11 21.46 -6.61
C ILE A 205 -10.85 21.01 -8.04
N ASP A 206 -9.58 20.80 -8.38
CA ASP A 206 -9.22 20.20 -9.66
C ASP A 206 -9.87 18.81 -9.80
N THR A 207 -10.64 18.65 -10.88
CA THR A 207 -11.45 17.45 -11.10
C THR A 207 -10.59 16.24 -11.50
N SER A 208 -9.44 16.46 -12.12
CA SER A 208 -8.48 15.40 -12.41
C SER A 208 -7.82 14.88 -11.12
N HIS A 209 -7.53 15.76 -10.16
CA HIS A 209 -7.08 15.36 -8.83
C HIS A 209 -8.17 14.53 -8.12
N LEU A 210 -9.42 14.99 -8.16
CA LEU A 210 -10.56 14.27 -7.57
C LEU A 210 -10.68 12.85 -8.11
N SER A 211 -10.67 12.68 -9.44
CA SER A 211 -10.73 11.35 -10.03
C SER A 211 -9.57 10.47 -9.55
N SER A 212 -8.33 10.95 -9.63
CA SER A 212 -7.15 10.15 -9.27
C SER A 212 -7.18 9.71 -7.81
N VAL A 213 -7.55 10.60 -6.89
CA VAL A 213 -7.63 10.30 -5.45
C VAL A 213 -8.74 9.29 -5.14
N VAL A 214 -9.92 9.43 -5.76
CA VAL A 214 -11.01 8.45 -5.63
C VAL A 214 -10.58 7.07 -6.16
N ARG A 215 -9.85 7.04 -7.28
CA ARG A 215 -9.31 5.79 -7.84
C ARG A 215 -8.31 5.11 -6.91
N PHE A 216 -7.43 5.86 -6.26
CA PHE A 216 -6.46 5.32 -5.29
C PHE A 216 -7.13 4.78 -4.03
N ALA A 217 -8.23 5.41 -3.58
CA ALA A 217 -8.98 4.97 -2.40
C ALA A 217 -9.54 3.55 -2.52
N ARG A 218 -9.68 2.99 -3.73
CA ARG A 218 -10.15 1.61 -3.96
C ARG A 218 -9.35 0.56 -3.17
N MET A 219 -8.07 0.80 -2.92
CA MET A 219 -7.20 -0.15 -2.19
C MET A 219 -7.19 0.08 -0.67
N SER A 220 -7.89 1.10 -0.16
CA SER A 220 -7.84 1.45 1.27
C SER A 220 -8.81 0.63 2.11
N ASP A 221 -8.33 0.07 3.22
CA ASP A 221 -9.14 -0.58 4.26
C ASP A 221 -9.34 0.30 5.51
N ASP A 222 -8.77 1.52 5.51
CA ASP A 222 -8.89 2.45 6.63
C ASP A 222 -10.28 3.11 6.65
N VAL A 223 -10.99 2.99 7.77
CA VAL A 223 -12.37 3.46 7.94
C VAL A 223 -12.50 4.96 7.67
N GLU A 224 -11.53 5.75 8.15
CA GLU A 224 -11.57 7.20 7.97
C GLU A 224 -11.30 7.58 6.51
N THR A 225 -10.30 6.96 5.88
CA THR A 225 -10.05 7.14 4.44
C THR A 225 -11.26 6.76 3.61
N LEU A 226 -11.93 5.63 3.91
CA LEU A 226 -13.14 5.21 3.22
C LEU A 226 -14.28 6.21 3.38
N ARG A 227 -14.50 6.74 4.59
CA ARG A 227 -15.52 7.77 4.86
C ARG A 227 -15.30 9.02 4.02
N LEU A 228 -14.10 9.59 4.06
CA LEU A 228 -13.75 10.78 3.31
C LEU A 228 -13.80 10.53 1.79
N ALA A 229 -13.41 9.33 1.33
CA ALA A 229 -13.50 8.98 -0.08
C ALA A 229 -14.96 8.85 -0.57
N VAL A 230 -15.87 8.35 0.27
CA VAL A 230 -17.31 8.36 -0.03
C VAL A 230 -17.81 9.80 -0.18
N ASP A 231 -17.48 10.70 0.75
CA ASP A 231 -17.86 12.12 0.64
C ASP A 231 -17.33 12.76 -0.66
N LEU A 232 -16.10 12.45 -1.06
CA LEU A 232 -15.53 12.89 -2.34
C LEU A 232 -16.32 12.35 -3.55
N THR A 233 -16.81 11.11 -3.51
CA THR A 233 -17.67 10.57 -4.58
C THR A 233 -19.04 11.24 -4.62
N GLU A 234 -19.62 11.59 -3.48
CA GLU A 234 -20.90 12.32 -3.41
C GLU A 234 -20.77 13.71 -4.03
N TYR A 235 -19.68 14.43 -3.75
CA TYR A 235 -19.36 15.68 -4.41
C TYR A 235 -19.16 15.49 -5.92
N GLY A 236 -18.39 14.48 -6.32
CA GLY A 236 -18.13 14.17 -7.72
C GLY A 236 -19.40 13.87 -8.53
N GLN A 237 -20.38 13.19 -7.95
CA GLN A 237 -21.68 12.91 -8.58
C GLN A 237 -22.50 14.17 -8.89
N ARG A 238 -22.30 15.25 -8.11
CA ARG A 238 -23.00 16.53 -8.30
C ARG A 238 -22.29 17.48 -9.27
N LEU A 239 -21.06 17.15 -9.70
CA LEU A 239 -20.35 17.92 -10.71
C LEU A 239 -21.07 17.82 -12.07
N HIS A 240 -20.87 18.84 -12.91
CA HIS A 240 -21.31 18.79 -14.29
C HIS A 240 -20.73 17.56 -15.02
N THR A 241 -21.52 16.92 -15.89
CA THR A 241 -21.19 15.65 -16.55
C THR A 241 -19.86 15.67 -17.30
N GLN A 242 -19.44 16.82 -17.83
CA GLN A 242 -18.13 17.00 -18.48
C GLN A 242 -16.92 16.72 -17.57
N PHE A 243 -17.10 16.82 -16.25
CA PHE A 243 -16.07 16.55 -15.24
C PHE A 243 -16.20 15.16 -14.60
N GLN A 244 -17.18 14.38 -15.04
CA GLN A 244 -17.35 12.98 -14.67
C GLN A 244 -16.66 12.14 -15.74
N PHE A 245 -15.34 11.95 -15.59
CA PHE A 245 -14.52 11.21 -16.54
C PHE A 245 -15.06 9.79 -16.75
N ALA A 246 -15.01 9.30 -17.99
CA ALA A 246 -15.26 7.89 -18.26
C ALA A 246 -14.15 7.03 -17.65
N ALA A 247 -14.52 5.87 -17.12
CA ALA A 247 -13.57 4.84 -16.70
C ALA A 247 -13.91 3.49 -17.36
N GLU A 248 -13.01 2.54 -17.16
CA GLU A 248 -13.21 1.16 -17.56
C GLU A 248 -14.09 0.41 -16.56
N GLU A 249 -14.68 -0.71 -17.00
CA GLU A 249 -15.40 -1.62 -16.11
C GLU A 249 -14.48 -2.10 -14.96
N PRO A 250 -14.99 -2.23 -13.73
CA PRO A 250 -16.40 -2.15 -13.34
C PRO A 250 -16.84 -0.75 -12.88
N PHE A 251 -16.05 0.28 -13.20
CA PHE A 251 -16.24 1.65 -12.72
C PHE A 251 -16.66 2.63 -13.81
N ALA A 252 -17.28 2.14 -14.90
CA ALA A 252 -17.63 2.97 -16.06
C ALA A 252 -18.44 4.22 -15.69
N ASP A 253 -19.42 4.06 -14.79
CA ASP A 253 -20.11 5.18 -14.15
C ASP A 253 -19.26 5.66 -12.96
N TYR A 254 -18.29 6.54 -13.22
CA TYR A 254 -17.16 6.82 -12.34
C TYR A 254 -17.52 7.00 -10.86
N TYR A 255 -18.12 8.13 -10.49
CA TYR A 255 -18.42 8.42 -9.09
C TYR A 255 -19.51 7.53 -8.48
N PRO A 256 -20.61 7.17 -9.19
CA PRO A 256 -21.60 6.23 -8.66
C PRO A 256 -21.02 4.85 -8.35
N SER A 257 -20.20 4.29 -9.25
CA SER A 257 -19.60 2.96 -9.07
C SER A 257 -18.54 2.97 -7.98
N HIS A 258 -17.68 3.99 -7.95
CA HIS A 258 -16.70 4.14 -6.86
C HIS A 258 -17.39 4.35 -5.51
N GLY A 259 -18.44 5.18 -5.46
CA GLY A 259 -19.21 5.43 -4.25
C GLY A 259 -19.89 4.16 -3.72
N LEU A 260 -20.44 3.33 -4.60
CA LEU A 260 -21.03 2.04 -4.22
C LEU A 260 -19.98 1.06 -3.68
N PHE A 261 -18.81 0.98 -4.33
CA PHE A 261 -17.69 0.13 -3.90
C PHE A 261 -17.15 0.56 -2.54
N LEU A 262 -16.76 1.83 -2.41
CA LEU A 262 -16.20 2.40 -1.18
C LEU A 262 -17.23 2.39 -0.05
N GLY A 263 -18.50 2.67 -0.35
CA GLY A 263 -19.60 2.61 0.62
C GLY A 263 -19.84 1.22 1.19
N ALA A 264 -19.75 0.17 0.37
CA ALA A 264 -19.87 -1.21 0.83
C ALA A 264 -18.69 -1.61 1.74
N LEU A 265 -17.48 -1.16 1.42
CA LEU A 265 -16.29 -1.38 2.25
C LEU A 265 -16.38 -0.65 3.58
N LEU A 266 -16.82 0.61 3.55
CA LEU A 266 -17.06 1.41 4.75
C LEU A 266 -18.10 0.74 5.65
N ALA A 267 -19.20 0.27 5.08
CA ALA A 267 -20.25 -0.46 5.81
C ALA A 267 -19.68 -1.68 6.56
N GLN A 268 -18.84 -2.48 5.89
CA GLN A 268 -18.19 -3.64 6.50
C GLN A 268 -17.18 -3.26 7.58
N ALA A 269 -16.44 -2.17 7.38
CA ALA A 269 -15.44 -1.70 8.33
C ALA A 269 -16.12 -1.13 9.60
N GLU A 270 -17.18 -0.33 9.45
CA GLU A 270 -17.97 0.22 10.56
C GLU A 270 -18.71 -0.87 11.36
N HIS A 271 -19.26 -1.88 10.68
CA HIS A 271 -19.88 -3.04 11.34
C HIS A 271 -18.87 -3.82 12.20
N SER A 272 -17.61 -3.88 11.78
CA SER A 272 -16.56 -4.54 12.56
C SER A 272 -16.19 -3.76 13.83
N LEU A 273 -16.50 -2.46 13.89
CA LEU A 273 -16.23 -1.58 15.04
C LEU A 273 -17.40 -1.47 16.02
N THR A 274 -18.63 -1.72 15.58
CA THR A 274 -19.84 -1.56 16.40
C THR A 274 -20.77 -2.77 16.23
N ALA A 275 -21.02 -3.51 17.32
CA ALA A 275 -21.95 -4.65 17.31
C ALA A 275 -23.42 -4.23 17.08
N GLU A 276 -23.71 -2.94 17.28
CA GLU A 276 -25.02 -2.32 17.10
C GLU A 276 -24.90 -1.19 16.09
N GLY A 277 -25.12 -1.50 14.81
CA GLY A 277 -25.13 -0.52 13.74
C GLY A 277 -26.04 -0.96 12.59
N PRO A 278 -27.27 -0.43 12.45
CA PRO A 278 -28.21 -0.85 11.43
C PRO A 278 -28.05 -0.13 10.06
N ALA A 279 -26.93 0.53 9.76
CA ALA A 279 -26.98 1.65 8.83
C ALA A 279 -26.64 1.40 7.34
N ARG A 280 -26.06 0.27 6.92
CA ARG A 280 -25.61 0.14 5.51
C ARG A 280 -25.65 -1.28 4.90
N ALA A 281 -26.41 -2.21 5.47
CA ALA A 281 -26.56 -3.55 4.87
C ALA A 281 -27.14 -3.46 3.44
N ASP A 282 -28.03 -2.49 3.22
CA ASP A 282 -28.61 -2.16 1.91
C ASP A 282 -27.56 -1.78 0.86
N VAL A 283 -26.49 -1.08 1.24
CA VAL A 283 -25.40 -0.71 0.32
C VAL A 283 -24.62 -1.95 -0.11
N ILE A 284 -24.36 -2.87 0.83
CA ILE A 284 -23.71 -4.16 0.53
C ILE A 284 -24.60 -5.01 -0.39
N ASP A 285 -25.89 -5.09 -0.07
CA ASP A 285 -26.89 -5.85 -0.84
C ASP A 285 -27.07 -5.31 -2.27
N ARG A 286 -26.80 -4.01 -2.49
CA ARG A 286 -26.76 -3.40 -3.83
C ARG A 286 -25.42 -3.58 -4.52
N ALA A 287 -24.31 -3.48 -3.79
CA ALA A 287 -22.96 -3.53 -4.35
C ALA A 287 -22.63 -4.90 -4.93
N ILE A 288 -22.90 -5.99 -4.19
CA ILE A 288 -22.58 -7.36 -4.64
C ILE A 288 -23.20 -7.69 -6.01
N PRO A 289 -24.53 -7.57 -6.24
CA PRO A 289 -25.11 -7.88 -7.54
C PRO A 289 -24.66 -6.92 -8.64
N PHE A 290 -24.45 -5.62 -8.33
CA PHE A 290 -23.94 -4.67 -9.30
C PHE A 290 -22.56 -5.07 -9.84
N PHE A 291 -21.60 -5.35 -8.95
CA PHE A 291 -20.25 -5.75 -9.36
C PHE A 291 -20.20 -7.15 -9.98
N ARG A 292 -21.07 -8.06 -9.55
CA ARG A 292 -21.26 -9.37 -10.21
C ARG A 292 -21.68 -9.20 -11.67
N GLU A 293 -22.72 -8.41 -11.94
CA GLU A 293 -23.24 -8.20 -13.30
C GLU A 293 -22.15 -7.63 -14.23
N ARG A 294 -21.35 -6.67 -13.74
CA ARG A 294 -20.21 -6.13 -14.51
C ARG A 294 -19.13 -7.18 -14.75
N ALA A 295 -18.80 -7.99 -13.74
CA ALA A 295 -17.82 -9.07 -13.86
C ALA A 295 -18.27 -10.16 -14.87
N GLU A 296 -19.53 -10.59 -14.83
CA GLU A 296 -20.10 -11.60 -15.75
C GLU A 296 -20.14 -11.13 -17.20
N ARG A 297 -20.29 -9.81 -17.43
CA ARG A 297 -20.28 -9.21 -18.77
C ARG A 297 -18.88 -8.92 -19.31
N THR A 298 -17.85 -9.11 -18.50
CA THR A 298 -16.48 -8.77 -18.89
C THR A 298 -15.95 -9.77 -19.91
N ASP A 299 -15.56 -9.29 -21.08
CA ASP A 299 -14.78 -10.08 -22.03
C ASP A 299 -13.31 -10.08 -21.60
N ILE A 300 -12.86 -11.20 -21.03
CA ILE A 300 -11.48 -11.37 -20.54
C ILE A 300 -10.45 -11.20 -21.66
N GLN A 301 -10.79 -11.55 -22.91
CA GLN A 301 -9.85 -11.43 -24.04
C GLN A 301 -9.70 -9.98 -24.49
N ALA A 302 -10.76 -9.18 -24.40
CA ALA A 302 -10.75 -7.78 -24.84
C ALA A 302 -10.32 -6.80 -23.73
N SER A 303 -10.76 -7.03 -22.49
CA SER A 303 -10.63 -6.08 -21.38
C SER A 303 -9.84 -6.61 -20.19
N GLY A 304 -9.34 -7.84 -20.26
CA GLY A 304 -8.61 -8.48 -19.16
C GLY A 304 -9.50 -8.87 -17.99
N THR A 305 -8.88 -9.16 -16.84
CA THR A 305 -9.56 -9.70 -15.65
C THR A 305 -9.95 -8.64 -14.62
N ALA A 306 -9.80 -7.34 -14.94
CA ALA A 306 -9.92 -6.23 -13.97
C ALA A 306 -11.23 -6.25 -13.18
N ALA A 307 -12.35 -6.23 -13.91
CA ALA A 307 -13.67 -6.17 -13.32
C ALA A 307 -14.00 -7.40 -12.46
N ILE A 308 -13.59 -8.58 -12.93
CA ILE A 308 -13.72 -9.82 -12.16
C ILE A 308 -12.88 -9.71 -10.88
N GLU A 309 -11.63 -9.30 -10.98
CA GLU A 309 -10.75 -9.22 -9.81
C GLU A 309 -11.20 -8.16 -8.78
N PHE A 310 -11.73 -7.01 -9.22
CA PHE A 310 -12.34 -6.04 -8.32
C PHE A 310 -13.58 -6.60 -7.62
N TYR A 311 -14.39 -7.41 -8.31
CA TYR A 311 -15.52 -8.10 -7.70
C TYR A 311 -15.07 -9.14 -6.65
N ILE A 312 -14.09 -9.98 -6.97
CA ILE A 312 -13.54 -10.95 -6.00
C ILE A 312 -12.88 -10.23 -4.81
N SER A 313 -12.14 -9.15 -5.07
CA SER A 313 -11.54 -8.30 -4.03
C SER A 313 -12.61 -7.68 -3.12
N LEU A 314 -13.73 -7.20 -3.67
CA LEU A 314 -14.88 -6.73 -2.90
C LEU A 314 -15.41 -7.85 -1.99
N LEU A 315 -15.72 -9.03 -2.53
CA LEU A 315 -16.25 -10.15 -1.74
C LEU A 315 -15.30 -10.56 -0.60
N ALA A 316 -14.01 -10.64 -0.87
CA ALA A 316 -13.00 -10.97 0.12
C ALA A 316 -12.96 -9.94 1.26
N ARG A 317 -13.05 -8.65 0.92
CA ARG A 317 -13.03 -7.55 1.90
C ARG A 317 -14.33 -7.44 2.68
N LEU A 318 -15.45 -7.86 2.08
CA LEU A 318 -16.73 -8.10 2.75
C LEU A 318 -16.77 -9.41 3.56
N LYS A 319 -15.64 -10.11 3.72
CA LYS A 319 -15.52 -11.40 4.42
C LYS A 319 -16.44 -12.49 3.87
N ARG A 320 -16.84 -12.39 2.61
CA ARG A 320 -17.63 -13.39 1.88
C ARG A 320 -16.69 -14.37 1.16
N PHE A 321 -15.77 -14.97 1.90
CA PHE A 321 -14.68 -15.77 1.34
C PHE A 321 -15.14 -16.98 0.55
N ASP A 322 -16.13 -17.72 1.05
CA ASP A 322 -16.67 -18.88 0.34
C ASP A 322 -17.28 -18.49 -1.01
N LEU A 323 -18.02 -17.39 -1.04
CA LEU A 323 -18.57 -16.85 -2.29
C LEU A 323 -17.45 -16.36 -3.22
N ALA A 324 -16.43 -15.69 -2.66
CA ALA A 324 -15.28 -15.24 -3.44
C ALA A 324 -14.54 -16.42 -4.10
N MET A 325 -14.41 -17.57 -3.42
CA MET A 325 -13.81 -18.77 -4.01
C MET A 325 -14.66 -19.37 -5.13
N ASP A 326 -15.99 -19.41 -4.96
CA ASP A 326 -16.90 -19.89 -6.02
C ASP A 326 -16.83 -19.01 -7.27
N GLU A 327 -16.94 -17.70 -7.08
CA GLU A 327 -16.92 -16.73 -8.17
C GLU A 327 -15.54 -16.67 -8.84
N LEU A 328 -14.45 -16.79 -8.08
CA LEU A 328 -13.11 -16.92 -8.64
C LEU A 328 -13.00 -18.20 -9.49
N ASN A 329 -13.59 -19.31 -9.03
CA ASN A 329 -13.57 -20.55 -9.77
C ASN A 329 -14.37 -20.46 -11.08
N HIS A 330 -15.52 -19.79 -11.02
CA HIS A 330 -16.48 -19.68 -12.11
C HIS A 330 -16.05 -18.66 -13.19
N LEU A 331 -15.60 -17.48 -12.78
CA LEU A 331 -15.37 -16.34 -13.66
C LEU A 331 -13.96 -16.31 -14.25
N ILE A 332 -12.95 -16.85 -13.55
CA ILE A 332 -11.56 -16.87 -14.06
C ILE A 332 -11.18 -18.28 -14.51
N PRO A 333 -11.00 -18.53 -15.82
CA PRO A 333 -10.56 -19.82 -16.32
C PRO A 333 -9.22 -20.26 -15.73
N ALA A 334 -9.02 -21.57 -15.59
CA ALA A 334 -7.75 -22.12 -15.12
C ALA A 334 -6.59 -21.71 -16.05
N GLY A 335 -5.49 -21.23 -15.47
CA GLY A 335 -4.32 -20.77 -16.22
C GLY A 335 -4.42 -19.36 -16.80
N GLN A 336 -5.55 -18.67 -16.64
CA GLN A 336 -5.69 -17.27 -17.05
C GLN A 336 -4.80 -16.37 -16.16
N PRO A 337 -3.92 -15.54 -16.74
CA PRO A 337 -3.16 -14.56 -15.98
C PRO A 337 -4.09 -13.53 -15.33
N THR A 338 -3.80 -13.21 -14.07
CA THR A 338 -4.48 -12.16 -13.28
C THR A 338 -3.56 -10.96 -13.08
N MET A 339 -4.14 -9.81 -12.78
CA MET A 339 -3.41 -8.57 -12.49
C MET A 339 -3.00 -8.43 -11.02
N GLY A 340 -3.42 -9.35 -10.14
CA GLY A 340 -3.05 -9.34 -8.73
C GLY A 340 -3.87 -8.37 -7.87
N ILE A 341 -5.06 -7.98 -8.35
CA ILE A 341 -6.00 -7.14 -7.60
C ILE A 341 -6.80 -8.01 -6.61
N ALA A 342 -7.21 -9.20 -7.05
CA ALA A 342 -7.92 -10.18 -6.23
C ALA A 342 -6.94 -11.05 -5.42
N PRO A 343 -7.30 -11.43 -4.19
CA PRO A 343 -6.57 -12.46 -3.46
C PRO A 343 -6.63 -13.80 -4.20
N HIS A 344 -5.57 -14.59 -4.10
CA HIS A 344 -5.52 -15.93 -4.70
C HIS A 344 -6.35 -16.94 -3.89
N LEU A 345 -6.66 -18.09 -4.50
CA LEU A 345 -7.48 -19.14 -3.88
C LEU A 345 -6.93 -19.60 -2.51
N TRP A 346 -5.61 -19.73 -2.40
CA TRP A 346 -4.93 -20.05 -1.15
C TRP A 346 -5.18 -19.03 -0.04
N GLU A 347 -5.07 -17.75 -0.36
CA GLU A 347 -5.27 -16.66 0.59
C GLU A 347 -6.74 -16.60 1.06
N LEU A 348 -7.70 -16.87 0.17
CA LEU A 348 -9.12 -16.97 0.51
C LEU A 348 -9.41 -18.17 1.44
N ALA A 349 -8.80 -19.32 1.16
CA ALA A 349 -8.94 -20.53 1.97
C ALA A 349 -8.32 -20.34 3.37
N GLU A 350 -7.15 -19.72 3.45
CA GLU A 350 -6.49 -19.39 4.71
C GLU A 350 -7.33 -18.43 5.56
N ARG A 351 -7.86 -17.35 4.96
CA ARG A 351 -8.70 -16.37 5.67
C ARG A 351 -10.05 -16.92 6.13
N SER A 352 -10.60 -17.91 5.41
CA SER A 352 -11.87 -18.56 5.76
C SER A 352 -11.70 -19.79 6.66
N GLY A 353 -10.51 -20.38 6.69
CA GLY A 353 -10.28 -21.73 7.22
C GLY A 353 -10.90 -22.86 6.38
N ASN A 354 -11.50 -22.55 5.23
CA ASN A 354 -12.24 -23.51 4.42
C ASN A 354 -11.36 -24.19 3.36
N TYR A 355 -10.38 -24.97 3.82
CA TYR A 355 -9.49 -25.74 2.95
C TYR A 355 -10.20 -26.86 2.19
N ALA A 356 -11.34 -27.36 2.71
CA ALA A 356 -12.13 -28.38 2.03
C ALA A 356 -12.67 -27.86 0.68
N LYS A 357 -13.25 -26.66 0.69
CA LYS A 357 -13.74 -26.00 -0.53
C LYS A 357 -12.63 -25.72 -1.53
N MET A 358 -11.47 -25.30 -1.04
CA MET A 358 -10.29 -25.15 -1.89
C MET A 358 -9.90 -26.47 -2.56
N ALA A 359 -9.89 -27.58 -1.82
CA ALA A 359 -9.59 -28.89 -2.37
C ALA A 359 -10.58 -29.28 -3.49
N GLU A 360 -11.88 -29.06 -3.29
CA GLU A 360 -12.90 -29.31 -4.31
C GLU A 360 -12.63 -28.52 -5.60
N ILE A 361 -12.31 -27.23 -5.48
CA ILE A 361 -11.98 -26.36 -6.62
C ILE A 361 -10.72 -26.85 -7.34
N CYS A 362 -9.64 -27.13 -6.61
CA CYS A 362 -8.38 -27.63 -7.19
C CYS A 362 -8.58 -28.99 -7.87
N GLN A 363 -9.36 -29.89 -7.28
CA GLN A 363 -9.71 -31.18 -7.88
C GLN A 363 -10.46 -30.99 -9.19
N GLY A 364 -11.47 -30.09 -9.22
CA GLY A 364 -12.22 -29.76 -10.44
C GLY A 364 -11.35 -29.16 -11.55
N ARG A 365 -10.30 -28.42 -11.19
CA ARG A 365 -9.32 -27.82 -12.12
C ARG A 365 -8.19 -28.77 -12.55
N GLY A 366 -8.09 -29.96 -11.96
CA GLY A 366 -6.97 -30.88 -12.18
C GLY A 366 -5.64 -30.39 -11.56
N ASP A 367 -5.70 -29.45 -10.61
CA ASP A 367 -4.54 -28.95 -9.87
C ASP A 367 -4.22 -29.89 -8.69
N LEU A 368 -3.43 -30.93 -8.97
CA LEU A 368 -3.04 -31.94 -7.98
C LEU A 368 -2.19 -31.36 -6.84
N VAL A 369 -1.39 -30.33 -7.12
CA VAL A 369 -0.52 -29.70 -6.11
C VAL A 369 -1.39 -28.88 -5.15
N GLY A 370 -2.28 -28.04 -5.68
CA GLY A 370 -3.24 -27.29 -4.89
C GLY A 370 -4.16 -28.19 -4.06
N TYR A 371 -4.68 -29.27 -4.66
CA TYR A 371 -5.52 -30.26 -3.95
C TYR A 371 -4.78 -30.90 -2.77
N THR A 372 -3.58 -31.42 -3.02
CA THR A 372 -2.80 -32.12 -1.98
C THR A 372 -2.40 -31.16 -0.87
N GLY A 373 -2.02 -29.92 -1.22
CA GLY A 373 -1.73 -28.87 -0.25
C GLY A 373 -2.95 -28.53 0.62
N ALA A 374 -4.12 -28.34 0.02
CA ALA A 374 -5.35 -28.03 0.76
C ALA A 374 -5.74 -29.16 1.72
N MET A 375 -5.62 -30.42 1.30
CA MET A 375 -5.86 -31.59 2.16
C MET A 375 -4.90 -31.67 3.35
N ALA A 376 -3.62 -31.33 3.13
CA ALA A 376 -2.63 -31.27 4.20
C ALA A 376 -2.94 -30.15 5.21
N ALA A 377 -3.29 -28.96 4.72
CA ALA A 377 -3.67 -27.82 5.57
C ALA A 377 -4.95 -28.09 6.39
N ALA A 378 -5.97 -28.72 5.78
CA ALA A 378 -7.18 -29.16 6.47
C ALA A 378 -6.87 -30.16 7.60
N SER A 379 -5.91 -31.07 7.38
CA SER A 379 -5.51 -32.07 8.39
C SER A 379 -4.74 -31.47 9.56
N LEU A 380 -4.05 -30.35 9.36
CA LEU A 380 -3.33 -29.62 10.40
C LEU A 380 -4.26 -28.75 11.26
N THR A 381 -5.30 -28.17 10.67
CA THR A 381 -6.29 -27.34 11.37
C THR A 381 -7.34 -28.14 12.15
N ALA A 382 -7.51 -29.43 11.84
CA ALA A 382 -8.40 -30.33 12.56
C ALA A 382 -7.79 -30.93 13.85
N LYS A 383 -6.50 -30.66 14.13
CA LYS A 383 -5.80 -31.03 15.37
C LYS A 383 -5.76 -29.84 16.31
#